data_AF-A0A6J7QFS5-F1
#
_entry.id   AF-A0A6J7QFS5-F1
#
_cell.length_a   1.000
_cell.length_b   1.000
_cell.length_c   1.000
_cell.angle_alpha   90.00
_cell.angle_beta   90.00
_cell.angle_gamma   90.00
#
_symmetry.space_group_name_H-M   'P 1'
#
loop_
_entity.id
_entity.type
_entity.pdbx_description
1 polymer ?
#
loop_
_entity_poly.entity_id
_entity_poly.type
_entity_poly.pdbx_seq_one_letter_code
_entity_poly.pdbx_strand_id
1 'polypeptide(L)'
;MSFNNNEFINCDQVLPNIVLYIDHELFDSQEVVLVENHFGDCTPCRSKMEQEAHNLNLVRNLLCNALAEQAPDDLNDRINTQIEDLYNQMLRSSQTQSITEFTFTQTTYTEFTDDGTTQIEITREIRREFPLE
;
A
#
# COMPACT_ATOMS: atom_id res chain seq x y z
N MET A 1 -28.40 12.72 -26.10
CA MET A 1 -27.63 12.92 -24.85
C MET A 1 -26.18 12.72 -25.22
N SER A 2 -25.38 13.80 -25.18
CA SER A 2 -23.97 13.75 -25.53
C SER A 2 -23.18 13.55 -24.25
N PHE A 3 -22.49 12.41 -24.13
CA PHE A 3 -21.59 12.14 -23.02
C PHE A 3 -20.25 12.86 -23.29
N ASN A 4 -19.73 13.51 -22.25
CA ASN A 4 -18.52 14.32 -22.26
C ASN A 4 -17.30 13.48 -22.66
N ASN A 5 -16.73 13.78 -23.83
CA ASN A 5 -15.51 13.19 -24.36
C ASN A 5 -14.29 14.05 -23.95
N ASN A 6 -13.60 13.75 -22.85
CA ASN A 6 -12.19 14.16 -22.74
C ASN A 6 -11.29 13.43 -21.71
N GLU A 7 -11.76 12.44 -20.94
CA GLU A 7 -10.89 11.63 -20.07
C GLU A 7 -11.28 10.13 -20.00
N PHE A 8 -12.13 9.65 -20.90
CA PHE A 8 -12.61 8.27 -20.89
C PHE A 8 -12.10 7.48 -22.09
N ILE A 9 -11.40 6.38 -21.82
CA ILE A 9 -11.01 5.39 -22.82
C ILE A 9 -12.27 4.68 -23.36
N ASN A 10 -12.34 4.49 -24.68
CA ASN A 10 -13.48 3.84 -25.31
C ASN A 10 -13.44 2.32 -25.08
N CYS A 11 -14.60 1.68 -24.98
CA CYS A 11 -14.70 0.23 -24.80
C CYS A 11 -13.92 -0.57 -25.87
N ASP A 12 -13.89 -0.08 -27.11
CA ASP A 12 -13.16 -0.71 -28.22
C ASP A 12 -11.63 -0.72 -28.02
N GLN A 13 -11.11 0.22 -27.24
CA GLN A 13 -9.68 0.29 -26.88
C GLN A 13 -9.38 -0.54 -25.63
N VAL A 14 -10.37 -0.74 -24.75
CA VAL A 14 -10.21 -1.54 -23.53
C VAL A 14 -10.25 -3.04 -23.82
N LEU A 15 -11.13 -3.49 -24.73
CA LEU A 15 -11.28 -4.91 -25.08
C LEU A 15 -9.95 -5.64 -25.39
N PRO A 16 -9.06 -5.13 -26.27
CA PRO A 16 -7.77 -5.78 -26.52
C PRO A 16 -6.82 -5.70 -25.31
N ASN A 17 -6.95 -4.66 -24.49
CA ASN A 17 -6.12 -4.47 -23.29
C ASN A 17 -6.56 -5.33 -22.10
N ILE A 18 -7.74 -5.96 -22.14
CA ILE A 18 -8.21 -6.85 -21.07
C ILE A 18 -7.23 -8.00 -20.83
N VAL A 19 -6.76 -8.65 -21.89
CA VAL A 19 -5.83 -9.79 -21.77
C VAL A 19 -4.48 -9.33 -21.23
N LEU A 20 -3.96 -8.22 -21.76
CA LEU A 20 -2.71 -7.61 -21.30
C LEU A 20 -2.78 -7.18 -19.84
N TYR A 21 -3.93 -6.65 -19.39
CA TYR A 21 -4.18 -6.31 -17.99
C TYR A 21 -4.17 -7.56 -17.10
N ILE A 22 -4.84 -8.65 -17.52
CA ILE A 22 -4.87 -9.91 -16.77
C ILE A 22 -3.46 -10.52 -16.65
N ASP A 23 -2.68 -10.49 -17.72
CA ASP A 23 -1.32 -11.04 -17.75
C ASP A 23 -0.27 -10.07 -17.16
N HIS A 24 -0.69 -8.90 -16.68
CA HIS A 24 0.17 -7.83 -16.13
C HIS A 24 1.24 -7.35 -17.13
N GLU A 25 0.90 -7.33 -18.41
CA GLU A 25 1.76 -6.89 -19.52
C GLU A 25 1.55 -5.40 -19.89
N LEU A 26 0.74 -4.67 -19.11
CA LEU A 26 0.65 -3.22 -19.23
C LEU A 26 1.83 -2.58 -18.50
N PHE A 27 2.79 -2.04 -19.26
CA PHE A 27 4.02 -1.46 -18.71
C PHE A 27 3.86 -0.01 -18.23
N ASP A 28 2.87 0.71 -18.73
CA ASP A 28 2.58 2.08 -18.32
C ASP A 28 1.58 2.10 -17.16
N SER A 29 2.00 2.63 -16.02
CA SER A 29 1.16 2.78 -14.84
C SER A 29 -0.04 3.70 -15.09
N GLN A 30 0.09 4.65 -16.01
CA GLN A 30 -1.02 5.53 -16.39
C GLN A 30 -2.09 4.75 -17.17
N GLU A 31 -1.69 3.85 -18.07
CA GLU A 31 -2.61 3.00 -18.84
C GLU A 31 -3.34 2.00 -17.93
N VAL A 32 -2.64 1.41 -16.96
CA VAL A 32 -3.24 0.53 -15.95
C VAL A 32 -4.37 1.24 -15.21
N VAL A 33 -4.11 2.44 -14.68
CA VAL A 33 -5.10 3.21 -13.93
C VAL A 33 -6.30 3.59 -14.79
N LEU A 34 -6.08 3.95 -16.07
CA LEU A 34 -7.17 4.29 -17.00
C LEU A 34 -8.07 3.08 -17.29
N VAL A 35 -7.48 1.91 -17.48
CA VAL A 35 -8.22 0.65 -17.71
C VAL A 35 -8.97 0.22 -16.45
N GLU A 36 -8.37 0.35 -15.27
CA GLU A 36 -9.01 0.05 -13.99
C GLU A 36 -10.22 0.95 -13.70
N ASN A 37 -10.07 2.25 -13.93
CA ASN A 37 -11.18 3.20 -13.79
C ASN A 37 -12.32 2.84 -14.76
N HIS A 38 -12.01 2.45 -15.99
CA HIS A 38 -13.02 2.03 -16.96
C HIS A 38 -13.78 0.77 -16.50
N PHE A 39 -13.13 -0.21 -15.88
CA PHE A 39 -13.84 -1.38 -15.33
C PHE A 39 -14.76 -1.03 -14.16
N GLY A 40 -14.46 0.03 -13.42
CA GLY A 40 -15.36 0.58 -12.39
C GLY A 40 -16.65 1.15 -12.97
N ASP A 41 -16.55 1.88 -14.09
CA ASP A 41 -17.68 2.58 -14.70
C ASP A 41 -18.45 1.74 -15.73
N CYS A 42 -17.80 0.75 -16.35
CA CYS A 42 -18.34 -0.02 -17.47
C CYS A 42 -18.55 -1.50 -17.11
N THR A 43 -19.78 -1.83 -16.70
CA THR A 43 -20.21 -3.21 -16.41
C THR A 43 -19.96 -4.23 -17.54
N PRO A 44 -20.21 -3.94 -18.84
CA PRO A 44 -19.98 -4.94 -19.88
C PRO A 44 -18.50 -5.29 -20.08
N CYS A 45 -17.60 -4.30 -20.03
CA CYS A 45 -16.15 -4.53 -20.12
C CYS A 45 -15.65 -5.31 -18.90
N ARG A 46 -16.17 -5.02 -17.71
CA ARG A 46 -15.87 -5.79 -16.50
C ARG A 46 -16.32 -7.25 -16.62
N SER A 47 -17.54 -7.51 -17.07
CA SER A 47 -18.03 -8.89 -17.26
C SER A 47 -17.19 -9.67 -18.26
N LYS A 48 -16.68 -9.01 -19.30
CA LYS A 48 -15.74 -9.61 -20.25
C LYS A 48 -14.38 -9.91 -19.62
N MET A 49 -13.85 -9.01 -18.80
CA MET A 49 -12.62 -9.25 -18.05
C MET A 49 -12.75 -10.45 -17.10
N GLU A 50 -13.86 -10.53 -16.34
CA GLU A 50 -14.13 -11.67 -15.45
C GLU A 50 -14.24 -13.00 -16.23
N GLN A 51 -14.88 -12.97 -17.41
CA GLN A 51 -14.98 -14.13 -18.30
C GLN A 51 -13.60 -14.59 -18.81
N GLU A 52 -12.78 -13.67 -19.31
CA GLU A 52 -11.44 -14.00 -19.80
C GLU A 52 -10.52 -14.49 -18.68
N ALA A 53 -10.57 -13.86 -17.50
CA ALA A 53 -9.82 -14.31 -16.33
C ALA A 53 -10.23 -15.74 -15.92
N HIS A 54 -11.51 -16.09 -15.99
CA HIS A 54 -11.98 -17.44 -15.73
C HIS A 54 -11.44 -18.45 -16.77
N ASN A 55 -11.52 -18.09 -18.06
CA ASN A 55 -11.01 -18.93 -19.15
C ASN A 55 -9.50 -19.19 -19.02
N LEU A 56 -8.71 -18.16 -18.74
CA LEU A 56 -7.27 -18.27 -18.54
C LEU A 56 -6.92 -19.15 -17.33
N ASN A 57 -7.65 -19.01 -16.22
CA ASN A 57 -7.48 -19.87 -15.06
C ASN A 57 -7.83 -21.33 -15.38
N LEU A 58 -8.89 -21.59 -16.16
CA LEU A 58 -9.23 -22.94 -16.59
C LEU A 58 -8.11 -23.56 -17.41
N VAL A 59 -7.60 -22.83 -18.41
CA VAL A 59 -6.49 -23.30 -19.26
C VAL A 59 -5.24 -23.55 -18.42
N ARG A 60 -4.88 -22.64 -17.52
CA ARG A 60 -3.74 -22.79 -16.60
C ARG A 60 -3.88 -24.05 -15.75
N ASN A 61 -5.05 -24.28 -15.16
CA ASN A 61 -5.30 -25.47 -14.36
C ASN A 61 -5.19 -26.76 -15.18
N LEU A 62 -5.72 -26.77 -16.40
CA LEU A 62 -5.58 -27.93 -17.29
C LEU A 62 -4.11 -28.21 -17.62
N LEU A 63 -3.31 -27.17 -17.89
CA LEU A 63 -1.88 -27.29 -18.17
C LEU A 63 -1.10 -27.77 -16.94
N CYS A 64 -1.32 -27.18 -15.77
CA CYS A 64 -0.65 -27.58 -14.53
C CYS A 64 -1.00 -29.02 -14.12
N ASN A 65 -2.24 -29.46 -14.37
CA ASN A 65 -2.64 -30.85 -14.11
C ASN A 65 -2.04 -31.84 -15.12
N ALA A 66 -1.82 -31.41 -16.36
CA ALA A 66 -1.19 -32.24 -17.39
C ALA A 66 0.34 -32.33 -17.24
N LEU A 67 0.98 -31.24 -16.80
CA LEU A 67 2.42 -31.10 -16.58
C LEU A 67 2.67 -30.90 -15.08
N ALA A 68 2.49 -31.98 -14.32
CA ALA A 68 2.81 -32.00 -12.89
C ALA A 68 4.34 -32.13 -12.69
N GLU A 69 5.09 -31.10 -13.08
CA GLU A 69 6.51 -30.99 -12.75
C GLU A 69 6.65 -30.61 -11.27
N GLN A 70 7.34 -31.46 -10.49
CA GLN A 70 7.64 -31.13 -9.10
C GLN A 70 8.67 -30.00 -9.06
N ALA A 71 8.40 -28.98 -8.25
CA ALA A 71 9.39 -27.96 -7.95
C ALA A 71 10.63 -28.61 -7.31
N PRO A 72 11.86 -28.20 -7.69
CA PRO A 72 13.08 -28.72 -7.10
C PRO A 72 13.12 -28.54 -5.57
N ASP A 73 13.51 -29.59 -4.84
CA ASP A 73 13.58 -29.58 -3.37
C ASP A 73 14.47 -28.44 -2.83
N ASP A 74 15.58 -28.14 -3.52
CA ASP A 74 16.49 -27.03 -3.16
C ASP A 74 15.78 -25.67 -3.10
N LEU A 75 14.85 -25.41 -4.03
CA LEU A 75 14.09 -24.16 -4.03
C LEU A 75 13.11 -24.11 -2.87
N ASN A 76 12.46 -25.23 -2.54
CA ASN A 76 11.56 -25.30 -1.40
C ASN A 76 12.31 -25.04 -0.09
N ASP A 77 13.47 -25.67 0.09
CA ASP A 77 14.31 -25.48 1.28
C ASP A 77 14.78 -24.03 1.42
N ARG A 78 15.19 -23.40 0.31
CA ARG A 78 15.61 -21.99 0.29
C ARG A 78 14.47 -21.03 0.62
N ILE A 79 13.27 -21.25 0.07
CA ILE A 79 12.10 -20.43 0.36
C ILE A 79 11.72 -20.56 1.84
N ASN A 80 11.68 -21.78 2.37
CA ASN A 80 11.39 -22.02 3.78
C ASN A 80 12.38 -21.31 4.70
N THR A 81 13.67 -21.40 4.40
CA THR A 81 14.73 -20.71 5.15
C THR A 81 14.57 -19.19 5.10
N GLN A 82 14.24 -18.62 3.93
CA GLN A 82 14.01 -17.17 3.79
C GLN A 82 12.79 -16.69 4.58
N ILE A 83 11.71 -17.47 4.59
CA ILE A 83 10.50 -17.14 5.37
C ILE A 83 10.84 -17.14 6.87
N GLU A 84 11.59 -18.12 7.34
CA GLU A 84 12.03 -18.20 8.74
C GLU A 84 12.93 -17.01 9.11
N ASP A 85 13.87 -16.62 8.25
CA ASP A 85 14.73 -15.47 8.50
C ASP A 85 13.92 -14.16 8.56
N LEU A 86 13.00 -13.93 7.62
CA LEU A 86 12.09 -12.78 7.64
C LEU A 86 11.25 -12.72 8.92
N TYR A 87 10.71 -13.86 9.35
CA TYR A 87 9.95 -13.95 10.60
C TYR A 87 10.82 -13.55 11.81
N ASN A 88 12.06 -14.05 11.87
CA ASN A 88 13.00 -13.71 12.94
C ASN A 88 13.40 -12.22 12.92
N GLN A 89 13.57 -11.62 11.74
CA GLN A 89 13.81 -10.19 11.59
C GLN A 89 12.64 -9.36 12.12
N MET A 90 11.39 -9.75 11.80
CA MET A 90 10.20 -9.08 12.31
C MET A 90 10.10 -9.16 13.84
N LEU A 91 10.38 -10.32 14.44
CA LEU A 91 10.41 -10.48 15.90
C LEU A 91 11.44 -9.56 16.58
N ARG A 92 12.65 -9.45 16.00
CA ARG A 92 13.71 -8.57 16.53
C ARG A 92 13.36 -7.09 16.39
N SER A 93 12.72 -6.70 15.28
CA SER A 93 12.29 -5.30 15.07
C SER A 93 11.13 -4.89 15.99
N SER A 94 10.36 -5.86 16.50
CA SER A 94 9.23 -5.60 17.40
C SER A 94 9.65 -5.30 18.85
N GLN A 95 10.93 -5.45 19.20
CA GLN A 95 11.43 -5.24 20.57
C GLN A 95 11.76 -3.78 20.92
N THR A 96 11.82 -2.85 19.96
CA THR A 96 12.13 -1.44 20.25
C THR A 96 10.86 -0.57 20.27
N GLN A 97 9.87 -0.94 21.07
CA GLN A 97 8.76 -0.05 21.37
C GLN A 97 9.13 0.73 22.64
N SER A 98 9.46 2.02 22.52
CA SER A 98 9.55 2.94 23.65
C SER A 98 8.38 3.93 23.59
N ILE A 99 7.82 4.29 24.75
CA ILE A 99 6.85 5.37 24.86
C ILE A 99 7.61 6.67 25.14
N THR A 100 7.40 7.70 24.33
CA THR A 100 7.91 9.05 24.61
C THR A 100 6.81 9.92 25.22
N GLU A 101 7.01 10.40 26.45
CA GLU A 101 6.15 11.36 27.12
C GLU A 101 6.70 12.79 26.95
N PHE A 102 5.84 13.72 26.50
CA PHE A 102 6.15 15.14 26.39
C PHE A 102 5.43 15.93 27.48
N THR A 103 6.17 16.60 28.36
CA THR A 103 5.61 17.50 29.38
C THR A 103 5.96 18.95 29.06
N PHE A 104 4.96 19.78 28.83
CA PHE A 104 5.12 21.23 28.63
C PHE A 104 4.73 21.99 29.90
N THR A 105 5.61 22.86 30.37
CA THR A 105 5.34 23.78 31.50
C THR A 105 5.57 25.21 31.05
N GLN A 106 4.55 26.06 31.21
CA GLN A 106 4.62 27.49 30.92
C GLN A 106 4.53 28.26 32.24
N THR A 107 5.46 29.18 32.47
CA THR A 107 5.50 30.04 33.66
C THR A 107 5.60 31.49 33.22
N THR A 108 4.60 32.28 33.59
CA THR A 108 4.55 33.72 33.30
C THR A 108 4.79 34.50 34.59
N TYR A 109 5.79 35.38 34.57
CA TYR A 109 6.14 36.28 35.65
C TYR A 109 5.82 37.71 35.21
N THR A 110 5.12 38.46 36.06
CA THR A 110 4.84 39.88 35.83
C THR A 110 5.38 40.67 37.01
N GLU A 111 6.35 41.53 36.73
CA GLU A 111 6.92 42.47 37.70
C GLU A 111 6.28 43.84 37.52
N PHE A 112 5.89 44.46 38.63
CA PHE A 112 5.35 45.82 38.69
C PHE A 112 6.38 46.71 39.38
N THR A 113 7.03 47.60 38.63
CA THR A 113 7.94 48.62 39.16
C THR A 113 7.34 50.01 39.00
N ASP A 114 7.88 51.01 39.70
CA ASP A 114 7.37 52.39 39.67
C ASP A 114 7.42 53.01 38.24
N ASP A 115 8.34 52.51 37.40
CA ASP A 115 8.54 52.94 36.00
C ASP A 115 7.72 52.13 34.97
N GLY A 116 6.96 51.10 35.36
CA GLY A 116 6.13 50.32 34.44
C GLY A 116 5.96 48.83 34.79
N THR A 117 5.39 48.07 33.86
CA THR A 117 5.15 46.62 34.02
C THR A 117 6.04 45.82 33.07
N THR A 118 6.81 44.88 33.61
CA THR A 118 7.62 43.94 32.82
C THR A 118 7.03 42.54 32.93
N GLN A 119 6.69 41.94 31.79
CA GLN A 119 6.18 40.57 31.73
C GLN A 119 7.21 39.65 31.06
N ILE A 120 7.52 38.54 31.71
CA ILE A 120 8.46 37.52 31.25
C ILE A 120 7.72 36.19 31.16
N GLU A 121 7.72 35.58 29.98
CA GLU A 121 7.15 34.25 29.76
C GLU A 121 8.25 33.22 29.54
N ILE A 122 8.22 32.13 30.32
CA ILE A 122 9.19 31.05 30.26
C ILE A 122 8.43 29.76 29.91
N THR A 123 8.78 29.16 28.78
CA THR A 123 8.25 27.85 28.36
C THR A 123 9.34 26.80 28.49
N ARG A 124 9.04 25.67 29.14
CA ARG A 124 9.94 24.53 29.30
C ARG A 124 9.28 23.27 28.77
N GLU A 125 10.01 22.53 27.95
CA GLU A 125 9.62 21.21 27.43
C GLU A 125 10.53 20.15 28.06
N ILE A 126 9.94 19.07 28.58
CA ILE A 126 10.65 17.91 29.11
C ILE A 126 10.23 16.69 28.29
N ARG A 127 11.23 15.94 27.77
CA ARG A 127 11.03 14.70 27.04
C ARG A 127 11.51 13.53 27.89
N ARG A 128 10.65 12.52 28.08
CA ARG A 128 10.98 11.29 28.81
C ARG A 128 10.74 10.09 27.91
N GLU A 129 11.70 9.18 27.84
CA GLU A 129 11.57 7.92 27.11
C GLU A 129 11.45 6.79 28.12
N PHE A 130 10.37 6.01 28.02
CA PHE A 130 10.13 4.86 28.86
C PHE A 130 10.19 3.57 28.01
N PRO A 131 10.90 2.53 28.46
CA PRO A 131 10.77 1.22 27.86
C PRO A 131 9.36 0.67 28.12
N LEU A 132 8.75 0.03 27.11
CA LEU A 132 7.54 -0.78 27.32
C LEU A 132 7.96 -2.09 28.03
N GLU A 133 7.32 -2.38 29.17
CA GLU A 133 7.45 -3.69 29.87
C GLU A 133 6.89 -4.84 29.04
#